data_AF-A0A6J0CGH9-F1
#
_entry.id   AF-A0A6J0CGH9-F1
#
_cell.length_a   1.000
_cell.length_b   1.000
_cell.length_c   1.000
_cell.angle_alpha   90.00
_cell.angle_beta   90.00
_cell.angle_gamma   90.00
#
_symmetry.space_group_name_H-M   'P 1'
#
loop_
_entity.id
_entity.type
_entity.pdbx_description
1 polymer ?
#
loop_
_entity_poly.entity_id
_entity_poly.type
_entity_poly.pdbx_seq_one_letter_code
_entity_poly.pdbx_strand_id
1 'polypeptide(L)'
;MEENGISAKAKLMSTIKSSCLPKLICELTASTNQDQLSEMERSLLNLIRDTSLSTTAEVASRYHFAAHMGQLISGLEGQGCHNFYPTCPFPGSTVLSLMKKVRIR
;
A
#
# COMPACT_ATOMS: atom_id res chain seq x y z
N MET A 1 1.41 -12.78 33.92
CA MET A 1 0.55 -12.91 32.72
C MET A 1 1.00 -11.86 31.71
N GLU A 2 1.96 -12.19 30.83
CA GLU A 2 2.57 -11.24 29.87
C GLU A 2 2.45 -11.71 28.40
N GLU A 3 1.48 -12.58 28.10
CA GLU A 3 1.34 -13.22 26.79
C GLU A 3 0.57 -12.39 25.73
N ASN A 4 -0.05 -11.26 26.12
CA ASN A 4 -0.95 -10.51 25.22
C ASN A 4 -0.26 -9.52 24.27
N GLY A 5 0.96 -9.06 24.57
CA GLY A 5 1.62 -7.98 23.80
C GLY A 5 2.21 -8.43 22.46
N ILE A 6 2.73 -9.65 22.40
CA ILE A 6 3.41 -10.20 21.21
C ILE A 6 2.39 -10.55 20.12
N SER A 7 1.24 -11.10 20.53
CA SER A 7 0.14 -11.49 19.63
C SER A 7 -0.52 -10.27 18.95
N ALA A 8 -0.76 -9.18 19.69
CA ALA A 8 -1.33 -7.96 19.14
C ALA A 8 -0.40 -7.29 18.10
N LYS A 9 0.92 -7.27 18.37
CA LYS A 9 1.92 -6.74 17.43
C LYS A 9 2.04 -7.59 16.17
N ALA A 10 2.03 -8.91 16.31
CA ALA A 10 2.05 -9.83 15.16
C ALA A 10 0.79 -9.69 14.28
N LYS A 11 -0.38 -9.59 14.92
CA LYS A 11 -1.65 -9.33 14.24
C LYS A 11 -1.64 -7.99 13.51
N LEU A 12 -1.12 -6.93 14.15
CA LEU A 12 -0.96 -5.62 13.53
C LEU A 12 -0.02 -5.66 12.32
N MET A 13 1.14 -6.34 12.43
CA MET A 13 2.06 -6.50 11.30
C MET A 13 1.43 -7.30 10.15
N SER A 14 0.63 -8.32 10.45
CA SER A 14 -0.12 -9.08 9.44
C SER A 14 -1.15 -8.20 8.72
N THR A 15 -1.90 -7.37 9.46
CA THR A 15 -2.83 -6.39 8.89
C THR A 15 -2.11 -5.33 8.06
N ILE A 16 -0.95 -4.84 8.50
CA ILE A 16 -0.15 -3.87 7.73
C ILE A 16 0.26 -4.48 6.38
N LYS A 17 0.82 -5.69 6.39
CA LYS A 17 1.28 -6.36 5.16
C LYS A 17 0.12 -6.69 4.20
N SER A 18 -0.99 -7.20 4.73
CA SER A 18 -2.10 -7.69 3.90
C SER A 18 -3.08 -6.61 3.44
N SER A 19 -3.25 -5.53 4.22
CA SER A 19 -4.29 -4.52 4.00
C SER A 19 -3.73 -3.11 3.78
N CYS A 20 -2.66 -2.73 4.47
CA CYS A 20 -2.11 -1.38 4.34
C CYS A 20 -1.11 -1.23 3.19
N LEU A 21 -0.42 -2.29 2.79
CA LEU A 21 0.46 -2.26 1.62
C LEU A 21 -0.31 -2.10 0.29
N PRO A 22 -1.45 -2.80 0.05
CA PRO A 22 -2.33 -2.47 -1.08
C PRO A 22 -2.84 -1.02 -1.03
N LYS A 23 -3.28 -0.54 0.15
CA LYS A 23 -3.72 0.85 0.31
C LYS A 23 -2.63 1.84 -0.08
N LEU A 24 -1.41 1.62 0.39
CA LEU A 24 -0.24 2.43 0.07
C LEU A 24 0.00 2.52 -1.44
N ILE A 25 -0.01 1.38 -2.14
CA ILE A 25 0.17 1.34 -3.60
C ILE A 25 -0.91 2.16 -4.30
N CYS A 26 -2.16 2.01 -3.88
CA CYS A 26 -3.27 2.78 -4.42
C CYS A 26 -3.07 4.29 -4.17
N GLU A 27 -2.74 4.71 -2.95
CA GLU A 27 -2.51 6.14 -2.61
C GLU A 27 -1.33 6.73 -3.42
N LEU A 28 -0.24 5.97 -3.57
CA LEU A 28 0.92 6.38 -4.38
C LEU A 28 0.55 6.55 -5.85
N THR A 29 -0.32 5.68 -6.36
CA THR A 29 -0.75 5.73 -7.75
C THR A 29 -1.78 6.84 -8.00
N ALA A 30 -2.67 7.08 -7.03
CA ALA A 30 -3.65 8.17 -7.06
C ALA A 30 -3.02 9.56 -6.88
N SER A 31 -1.85 9.65 -6.25
CA SER A 31 -1.13 10.90 -6.03
C SER A 31 -0.92 11.67 -7.34
N THR A 32 -1.44 12.91 -7.38
CA THR A 32 -1.27 13.84 -8.51
C THR A 32 0.16 14.35 -8.65
N ASN A 33 0.98 14.19 -7.61
CA ASN A 33 2.38 14.61 -7.57
C ASN A 33 3.31 13.40 -7.72
N GLN A 34 3.12 12.61 -8.78
CA GLN A 34 4.04 11.48 -9.04
C GLN A 34 5.50 11.94 -9.19
N ASP A 35 5.72 13.20 -9.57
CA ASP A 35 7.05 13.80 -9.65
C ASP A 35 7.77 13.93 -8.30
N GLN A 36 7.00 14.02 -7.21
CA GLN A 36 7.55 14.15 -5.85
C GLN A 36 7.74 12.79 -5.14
N LEU A 37 7.45 11.68 -5.82
CA LEU A 37 7.71 10.35 -5.29
C LEU A 37 9.20 10.11 -5.17
N SER A 38 9.58 9.55 -4.02
CA SER A 38 10.94 9.06 -3.77
C SER A 38 11.30 7.92 -4.73
N GLU A 39 12.61 7.70 -4.90
CA GLU A 39 13.14 6.62 -5.74
C GLU A 39 12.56 5.25 -5.34
N MET A 40 12.43 4.98 -4.04
CA MET A 40 11.85 3.73 -3.53
C MET A 40 10.37 3.58 -3.91
N GLU A 41 9.58 4.65 -3.81
CA GLU A 41 8.16 4.62 -4.19
C GLU A 41 8.00 4.37 -5.69
N ARG A 42 8.80 5.04 -6.52
CA ARG A 42 8.81 4.81 -7.98
C ARG A 42 9.27 3.40 -8.33
N SER A 43 10.32 2.91 -7.67
CA SER A 43 10.81 1.54 -7.87
C SER A 43 9.76 0.50 -7.49
N LEU A 44 9.00 0.72 -6.42
CA LEU A 44 7.91 -0.17 -6.01
C LEU A 44 6.80 -0.20 -7.08
N LEU A 45 6.37 0.97 -7.57
CA LEU A 45 5.34 1.06 -8.60
C LEU A 45 5.80 0.40 -9.92
N ASN A 46 7.05 0.61 -10.32
CA ASN A 46 7.61 -0.03 -11.50
C ASN A 46 7.69 -1.56 -11.34
N LEU A 47 8.12 -2.05 -10.17
CA LEU A 47 8.15 -3.49 -9.89
C LEU A 47 6.76 -4.12 -10.00
N ILE A 48 5.73 -3.45 -9.48
CA ILE A 48 4.35 -3.91 -9.59
C ILE A 48 3.92 -3.92 -11.05
N ARG A 49 4.21 -2.86 -11.83
CA ARG A 49 3.86 -2.80 -13.25
C ARG A 49 4.54 -3.91 -14.07
N ASP A 50 5.80 -4.21 -13.78
CA ASP A 50 6.62 -5.14 -14.55
C ASP A 50 6.41 -6.61 -14.12
N THR A 51 5.72 -6.85 -13.00
CA THR A 51 5.33 -8.21 -12.58
C THR A 51 4.16 -8.69 -13.44
N SER A 52 4.35 -9.75 -14.25
CA SER A 52 3.24 -10.41 -14.96
C SER A 52 2.55 -11.44 -14.05
N LEU A 53 1.22 -11.57 -14.14
CA LEU A 53 0.40 -12.54 -13.40
C LEU A 53 0.89 -13.99 -13.61
N SER A 54 1.82 -14.48 -12.78
CA SER A 54 2.25 -15.89 -12.72
C SER A 54 2.40 -16.35 -11.28
N THR A 55 1.96 -17.60 -11.00
CA THR A 55 1.93 -18.46 -9.78
C THR A 55 1.87 -17.83 -8.37
N THR A 56 2.47 -16.67 -8.13
CA THR A 56 2.14 -15.69 -7.07
C THR A 56 0.88 -14.85 -7.38
N ALA A 57 0.08 -15.29 -8.35
CA ALA A 57 -0.98 -14.55 -9.03
C ALA A 57 -1.98 -13.86 -8.08
N GLU A 58 -2.28 -14.42 -6.91
CA GLU A 58 -3.20 -13.77 -5.95
C GLU A 58 -2.61 -12.51 -5.31
N VAL A 59 -1.33 -12.54 -4.90
CA VAL A 59 -0.69 -11.40 -4.22
C VAL A 59 -0.33 -10.32 -5.23
N ALA A 60 0.22 -10.71 -6.39
CA ALA A 60 0.42 -9.80 -7.50
C ALA A 60 -0.91 -9.16 -7.91
N SER A 61 -1.99 -9.95 -8.07
CA SER A 61 -3.32 -9.43 -8.41
C SER A 61 -3.83 -8.39 -7.41
N ARG A 62 -3.62 -8.57 -6.09
CA ARG A 62 -4.03 -7.56 -5.08
C ARG A 62 -3.29 -6.23 -5.25
N TYR A 63 -2.00 -6.25 -5.55
CA TYR A 63 -1.20 -5.04 -5.75
C TYR A 63 -1.46 -4.39 -7.11
N HIS A 64 -1.67 -5.17 -8.17
CA HIS A 64 -2.14 -4.65 -9.45
C HIS A 64 -3.51 -4.00 -9.33
N PHE A 65 -4.44 -4.64 -8.63
CA PHE A 65 -5.77 -4.08 -8.37
C PHE A 65 -5.67 -2.75 -7.61
N ALA A 66 -4.79 -2.67 -6.60
CA ALA A 66 -4.52 -1.43 -5.89
C ALA A 66 -4.01 -0.31 -6.79
N ALA A 67 -3.00 -0.61 -7.61
CA ALA A 67 -2.47 0.35 -8.57
C ALA A 67 -3.57 0.81 -9.54
N HIS A 68 -4.37 -0.13 -10.07
CA HIS A 68 -5.46 0.17 -10.99
C HIS A 68 -6.54 1.07 -10.37
N MET A 69 -6.96 0.80 -9.13
CA MET A 69 -7.90 1.66 -8.41
C MET A 69 -7.31 3.04 -8.14
N GLY A 70 -6.02 3.12 -7.83
CA GLY A 70 -5.33 4.39 -7.68
C GLY A 70 -5.32 5.21 -8.97
N GLN A 71 -5.11 4.56 -10.13
CA GLN A 71 -5.22 5.23 -11.43
C GLN A 71 -6.64 5.74 -11.69
N LEU A 72 -7.66 4.94 -11.35
CA LEU A 72 -9.06 5.29 -11.56
C LEU A 72 -9.46 6.57 -10.81
N ILE A 73 -8.97 6.74 -9.58
CA ILE A 73 -9.30 7.91 -8.76
C ILE A 73 -8.27 9.04 -8.85
N SER A 74 -7.19 8.87 -9.63
CA SER A 74 -6.16 9.89 -9.78
C SER A 74 -6.77 11.16 -10.36
N GLY A 75 -6.51 12.31 -9.72
CA GLY A 75 -7.07 13.60 -10.10
C GLY A 75 -8.49 13.87 -9.58
N LEU A 76 -9.13 12.92 -8.89
CA LEU A 76 -10.38 13.18 -8.17
C LEU A 76 -10.08 13.74 -6.78
N GLU A 77 -10.30 15.04 -6.60
CA GLU A 77 -10.08 15.70 -5.31
C GLU A 77 -10.97 15.09 -4.22
N GLY A 78 -10.37 14.80 -3.06
CA GLY A 78 -11.07 14.26 -1.89
C GLY A 78 -11.37 12.75 -1.94
N GLN A 79 -11.09 12.05 -3.04
CA GLN A 79 -11.22 10.60 -3.13
C GLN A 79 -9.86 9.93 -2.91
N GLY A 80 -9.65 9.41 -1.70
CA GLY A 80 -8.49 8.58 -1.37
C GLY A 80 -8.81 7.09 -1.45
N CYS A 81 -7.79 6.26 -1.31
CA CYS A 81 -7.94 4.80 -1.39
C CYS A 81 -8.54 4.16 -0.13
N HIS A 82 -8.94 4.98 0.84
CA HIS A 82 -9.62 4.55 2.07
C HIS A 82 -10.85 3.66 1.81
N ASN A 83 -11.68 4.01 0.83
CA ASN A 83 -12.92 3.27 0.54
C ASN A 83 -12.65 1.87 -0.04
N PHE A 84 -11.55 1.71 -0.79
CA PHE A 84 -11.14 0.42 -1.36
C PHE A 84 -10.43 -0.48 -0.34
N TYR A 85 -9.82 0.12 0.69
CA TYR A 85 -9.05 -0.57 1.72
C TYR A 85 -9.50 -0.19 3.14
N PRO A 86 -10.76 -0.49 3.52
CA PRO A 86 -11.30 -0.13 4.84
C PRO A 86 -10.69 -0.93 5.99
N THR A 87 -10.06 -2.07 5.68
CA THR A 87 -9.41 -2.95 6.67
C THR A 87 -8.04 -2.43 7.14
N CYS A 88 -7.46 -1.44 6.46
CA CYS A 88 -6.26 -0.79 6.94
C CYS A 88 -6.63 0.30 7.98
N PRO A 89 -6.20 0.16 9.25
CA PRO A 89 -6.58 1.09 10.32
C PRO A 89 -5.90 2.47 10.22
N PHE A 90 -5.00 2.67 9.25
CA PHE A 90 -4.25 3.91 9.09
C PHE A 90 -4.85 4.80 7.99
N PRO A 91 -4.94 6.12 8.19
CA PRO A 91 -5.33 7.05 7.13
C PRO A 91 -4.25 7.12 6.03
N GLY A 92 -4.62 7.55 4.82
CA GLY A 92 -3.72 7.56 3.65
C GLY A 92 -2.39 8.29 3.91
N SER A 93 -2.44 9.45 4.56
CA SER A 93 -1.26 10.23 4.95
C SER A 93 -0.30 9.47 5.89
N THR A 94 -0.84 8.73 6.84
CA THR A 94 -0.04 7.88 7.75
C THR A 94 0.54 6.68 6.99
N VAL A 95 -0.23 6.09 6.08
CA VAL A 95 0.23 4.96 5.25
C VAL A 95 1.40 5.38 4.35
N LEU A 96 1.31 6.53 3.68
CA LEU A 96 2.41 7.10 2.88
C LEU A 96 3.67 7.33 3.72
N SER A 97 3.49 7.74 4.99
CA SER A 97 4.60 7.93 5.92
C SER A 97 5.25 6.63 6.39
N LEU A 98 4.58 5.46 6.26
CA LEU A 98 5.14 4.18 6.63
C LEU A 98 6.31 3.79 5.71
N MET A 99 6.22 4.03 4.40
CA MET A 99 7.32 3.73 3.47
C MET A 99 8.60 4.48 3.81
N LYS A 100 8.48 5.74 4.23
CA LYS A 100 9.62 6.56 4.63
C LYS A 100 10.37 6.00 5.85
N LYS A 101 9.71 5.16 6.65
CA LYS A 101 10.27 4.56 7.87
C LYS A 101 10.72 3.11 7.69
N VAL A 102 10.38 2.45 6.58
CA VAL A 102 10.85 1.09 6.29
C VAL A 102 12.28 1.17 5.76
N ARG A 103 13.27 0.88 6.61
CA ARG A 103 14.63 0.56 6.16
C ARG A 103 14.66 -0.89 5.71
N ILE A 104 14.75 -1.13 4.41
CA ILE A 104 15.16 -2.42 3.87
C ILE A 104 16.68 -2.49 4.11
N ARG A 105 17.11 -3.40 4.98
CA ARG A 105 18.52 -3.72 5.23
C ARG A 105 18.89 -4.95 4.42
#